data_AF-A0A286SD08-F1
#
_entry.id   AF-A0A286SD08-F1
#
_cell.length_a   1.000
_cell.length_b   1.000
_cell.length_c   1.000
_cell.angle_alpha   90.00
_cell.angle_beta   90.00
_cell.angle_gamma   90.00
#
_symmetry.space_group_name_H-M   'P 1'
#
loop_
_entity.id
_entity.type
_entity.pdbx_description
1 polymer ?
#
loop_
_entity_poly.entity_id
_entity_poly.type
_entity_poly.pdbx_seq_one_letter_code
_entity_poly.pdbx_strand_id
1 'polypeptide(L)'
;DLRGDRQPEFTQIDLETSFLTAEEIQDITEGLIARVMKDTLDIDVKLPFDRISWKESMDRFGTDQPDVRFGMELKDISSIVADSEFKVFSGAVANGGVVKAIAVPDGANNLSRKDIDKLGKYVERFGAKGLAWLKITDDGFSGPVAKFFNAETEKQIMEQTGAQVGDLLLFAADRAKVVGDTLGYLRVELAKRFDMIDEDQFAFL
;
A
#
# COMPACT_ATOMS: atom_id res chain seq x y z
N ASP A 1 22.08 -13.36 -1.41
CA ASP A 1 20.96 -12.66 -0.74
C ASP A 1 19.85 -13.67 -0.53
N LEU A 2 19.92 -14.47 0.55
CA LEU A 2 18.86 -15.39 0.94
C LEU A 2 17.80 -14.56 1.64
N ARG A 3 16.87 -14.01 0.85
CA ARG A 3 15.59 -13.56 1.40
C ARG A 3 14.87 -14.80 1.94
N GLY A 4 14.08 -14.65 3.00
CA GLY A 4 13.55 -15.79 3.78
C GLY A 4 12.74 -16.82 2.99
N ASP A 5 12.28 -16.43 1.80
CA ASP A 5 11.49 -17.17 0.84
C ASP A 5 12.30 -17.79 -0.33
N ARG A 6 13.63 -17.65 -0.33
CA ARG A 6 14.49 -18.11 -1.44
C ARG A 6 15.41 -19.25 -1.02
N GLN A 7 15.29 -20.38 -1.71
CA GLN A 7 16.17 -21.54 -1.58
C GLN A 7 16.92 -21.81 -2.90
N PRO A 8 18.16 -22.33 -2.86
CA PRO A 8 18.88 -22.74 -4.07
C PRO A 8 18.14 -23.81 -4.88
N GLU A 9 17.36 -24.64 -4.20
CA GLU A 9 16.51 -25.70 -4.77
C GLU A 9 15.08 -25.51 -4.28
N PHE A 10 14.10 -25.61 -5.18
CA PHE A 10 12.67 -25.49 -4.87
C PHE A 10 11.84 -26.34 -5.86
N THR A 11 10.60 -26.63 -5.49
CA THR A 11 9.68 -27.44 -6.30
C THR A 11 8.65 -26.55 -6.97
N GLN A 12 8.37 -26.83 -8.24
CA GLN A 12 7.31 -26.17 -9.01
C GLN A 12 6.24 -27.19 -9.43
N ILE A 13 4.98 -26.74 -9.48
CA ILE A 13 3.93 -27.40 -10.23
C ILE A 13 3.94 -26.76 -11.62
N ASP A 14 4.59 -27.44 -12.57
CA ASP A 14 4.74 -26.95 -13.94
C ASP A 14 3.55 -27.38 -14.81
N LEU A 15 2.99 -26.45 -15.58
CA LEU A 15 1.82 -26.68 -16.43
C LEU A 15 1.99 -25.95 -17.77
N GLU A 16 1.95 -26.72 -18.85
CA GLU A 16 1.97 -26.21 -20.22
C GLU A 16 0.74 -26.73 -20.96
N THR A 17 0.14 -25.90 -21.81
CA THR A 17 -1.07 -26.26 -22.57
C THR A 17 -0.91 -25.87 -24.04
N SER A 18 -1.71 -26.47 -24.91
CA SER A 18 -1.76 -26.11 -26.33
C SER A 18 -3.14 -25.60 -26.68
N PHE A 19 -3.19 -24.55 -27.51
CA PHE A 19 -4.42 -23.98 -28.05
C PHE A 19 -5.38 -23.37 -27.01
N LEU A 20 -4.91 -23.10 -25.79
CA LEU A 20 -5.67 -22.38 -24.76
C LEU A 20 -5.30 -20.89 -24.72
N THR A 21 -6.28 -20.08 -24.34
CA THR A 21 -6.15 -18.66 -24.02
C THR A 21 -5.60 -18.46 -22.60
N ALA A 22 -5.18 -17.23 -22.27
CA ALA A 22 -4.70 -16.90 -20.93
C ALA A 22 -5.80 -17.08 -19.87
N GLU A 23 -7.05 -16.77 -20.22
CA GLU A 23 -8.22 -16.94 -19.36
C GLU A 23 -8.49 -18.41 -19.07
N GLU A 24 -8.43 -19.28 -20.08
CA GLU A 24 -8.63 -20.73 -19.89
C GLU A 24 -7.51 -21.35 -19.02
N ILE A 25 -6.27 -20.89 -19.15
CA ILE A 25 -5.17 -21.33 -18.29
C ILE A 25 -5.38 -20.86 -16.83
N GLN A 26 -5.88 -19.63 -16.65
CA GLN A 26 -6.23 -19.10 -15.34
C GLN A 26 -7.35 -19.92 -14.71
N ASP A 27 -8.43 -20.23 -15.43
CA ASP A 27 -9.55 -21.03 -14.91
C ASP A 27 -9.09 -22.43 -14.43
N ILE A 28 -8.18 -23.07 -15.16
CA ILE A 28 -7.56 -24.36 -14.75
C ILE A 28 -6.75 -24.18 -13.46
N THR A 29 -5.95 -23.12 -13.39
CA THR A 29 -5.07 -22.82 -12.25
C THR A 29 -5.88 -22.47 -11.00
N GLU A 30 -6.90 -21.63 -11.14
CA GLU A 30 -7.85 -21.27 -10.10
C GLU A 30 -8.60 -22.51 -9.58
N GLY A 31 -9.04 -23.40 -10.48
CA GLY A 31 -9.66 -24.68 -10.11
C GLY A 31 -8.72 -25.60 -9.33
N LEU A 32 -7.44 -25.66 -9.71
CA LEU A 32 -6.41 -26.39 -8.95
C LEU A 32 -6.24 -25.80 -7.54
N ILE A 33 -6.11 -24.48 -7.41
CA ILE A 33 -5.97 -23.80 -6.12
C ILE A 33 -7.21 -24.06 -5.26
N ALA A 34 -8.41 -23.91 -5.81
CA ALA A 34 -9.66 -24.17 -5.10
C ALA A 34 -9.75 -25.61 -4.60
N ARG A 35 -9.32 -26.58 -5.42
CA ARG A 35 -9.29 -27.98 -5.03
C ARG A 35 -8.28 -28.24 -3.91
N VAL A 36 -7.09 -27.66 -3.98
CA VAL A 36 -6.07 -27.79 -2.92
C VAL A 36 -6.59 -27.19 -1.61
N MET A 37 -7.18 -26.00 -1.65
CA MET A 37 -7.77 -25.34 -0.48
C MET A 37 -8.87 -26.22 0.16
N LYS A 38 -9.74 -26.81 -0.66
CA LYS A 38 -10.80 -27.70 -0.17
C LYS A 38 -10.23 -29.00 0.42
N ASP A 39 -9.34 -29.68 -0.29
CA ASP A 39 -8.85 -30.99 0.14
C ASP A 39 -7.89 -30.91 1.34
N THR A 40 -7.20 -29.78 1.53
CA THR A 40 -6.18 -29.63 2.60
C THR A 40 -6.67 -28.87 3.82
N LEU A 41 -7.51 -27.86 3.63
CA LEU A 41 -7.98 -26.96 4.69
C LEU A 41 -9.51 -27.01 4.90
N ASP A 42 -10.25 -27.75 4.07
CA ASP A 42 -11.72 -27.76 4.02
C ASP A 42 -12.34 -26.37 3.76
N ILE A 43 -11.61 -25.51 3.03
CA ILE A 43 -12.04 -24.15 2.68
C ILE A 43 -12.53 -24.11 1.24
N ASP A 44 -13.79 -23.70 1.06
CA ASP A 44 -14.37 -23.39 -0.25
C ASP A 44 -14.04 -21.94 -0.64
N VAL A 45 -13.10 -21.77 -1.56
CA VAL A 45 -12.76 -20.45 -2.12
C VAL A 45 -13.72 -20.06 -3.23
N LYS A 46 -14.00 -18.77 -3.37
CA LYS A 46 -14.89 -18.25 -4.42
C LYS A 46 -14.14 -18.17 -5.75
N LEU A 47 -14.74 -18.73 -6.79
CA LEU A 47 -14.28 -18.60 -8.18
C LEU A 47 -15.26 -17.73 -9.01
N PRO A 48 -14.78 -17.05 -10.07
CA PRO A 48 -13.36 -16.85 -10.36
C PRO A 48 -12.71 -15.95 -9.29
N PHE A 49 -11.39 -16.03 -9.16
CA PHE A 49 -10.66 -15.07 -8.34
C PHE A 49 -10.83 -13.65 -8.92
N ASP A 50 -10.79 -12.65 -8.04
CA ASP A 50 -10.78 -11.27 -8.48
C ASP A 50 -9.54 -11.04 -9.35
N ARG A 51 -9.55 -10.04 -10.24
CA ARG A 51 -8.43 -9.76 -11.15
C ARG A 51 -8.08 -8.29 -11.09
N ILE A 52 -6.78 -8.01 -11.06
CA ILE A 52 -6.25 -6.64 -11.08
C ILE A 52 -5.22 -6.47 -12.19
N SER A 53 -5.23 -5.32 -12.85
CA SER A 53 -4.13 -4.99 -13.76
C SER A 53 -2.86 -4.67 -12.98
N TRP A 54 -1.69 -4.95 -13.56
CA TRP A 54 -0.41 -4.56 -12.97
C TRP A 54 -0.37 -3.07 -12.60
N LYS A 55 -0.87 -2.21 -13.50
CA LYS A 55 -0.91 -0.75 -13.28
C LYS A 55 -1.77 -0.42 -12.06
N GLU A 56 -2.95 -1.01 -11.96
CA GLU A 56 -3.86 -0.77 -10.85
C GLU A 56 -3.29 -1.28 -9.52
N SER A 57 -2.62 -2.44 -9.52
CA SER A 57 -1.96 -2.96 -8.31
C SER A 57 -0.82 -2.06 -7.85
N MET A 58 0.03 -1.62 -8.77
CA MET A 58 1.09 -0.66 -8.45
C MET A 58 0.53 0.69 -8.00
N ASP A 59 -0.60 1.12 -8.55
CA ASP A 59 -1.21 2.40 -8.19
C ASP A 59 -1.86 2.39 -6.81
N ARG A 60 -2.58 1.31 -6.47
CA ARG A 60 -3.32 1.15 -5.21
C ARG A 60 -2.48 0.59 -4.07
N PHE A 61 -1.48 -0.24 -4.35
CA PHE A 61 -0.75 -0.99 -3.33
C PHE A 61 0.78 -0.82 -3.39
N GLY A 62 1.32 -0.28 -4.48
CA GLY A 62 2.77 -0.09 -4.64
C GLY A 62 3.55 -1.38 -4.89
N THR A 63 2.86 -2.49 -5.16
CA THR A 63 3.43 -3.81 -5.44
C THR A 63 2.54 -4.57 -6.43
N ASP A 64 3.12 -5.53 -7.14
CA ASP A 64 2.45 -6.48 -8.04
C ASP A 64 1.98 -7.76 -7.33
N GLN A 65 2.23 -7.88 -6.03
CA GLN A 65 1.77 -8.97 -5.17
C GLN A 65 1.08 -8.39 -3.90
N PRO A 66 -0.05 -7.69 -4.06
CA PRO A 66 -0.67 -6.97 -2.97
C PRO A 66 -1.35 -7.91 -1.98
N ASP A 67 -1.10 -7.70 -0.69
CA ASP A 67 -1.95 -8.29 0.35
C ASP A 67 -3.23 -7.45 0.45
N VAL A 68 -4.37 -7.99 0.00
CA VAL A 68 -5.66 -7.27 -0.05
C VAL A 68 -6.57 -7.54 1.15
N ARG A 69 -6.08 -8.25 2.18
CA ARG A 69 -6.86 -8.55 3.41
C ARG A 69 -7.14 -7.32 4.27
N PHE A 70 -6.43 -6.22 4.03
CA PHE A 70 -6.58 -4.96 4.76
C PHE A 70 -6.58 -3.75 3.82
N GLY A 71 -7.03 -2.60 4.33
CA GLY A 71 -7.11 -1.34 3.57
C GLY A 71 -5.76 -0.64 3.41
N MET A 72 -5.71 0.67 3.72
CA MET A 72 -4.51 1.52 3.61
C MET A 72 -3.94 1.62 2.18
N GLU A 73 -4.81 1.65 1.17
CA GLU A 73 -4.36 1.86 -0.21
C GLU A 73 -3.62 3.20 -0.39
N LEU A 74 -2.70 3.23 -1.34
CA LEU A 74 -1.98 4.42 -1.76
C LEU A 74 -2.94 5.36 -2.50
N LYS A 75 -3.14 6.56 -1.96
CA LYS A 75 -3.98 7.60 -2.55
C LYS A 75 -3.11 8.69 -3.15
N ASP A 76 -3.25 8.92 -4.46
CA ASP A 76 -2.50 9.95 -5.17
C ASP A 76 -3.07 11.33 -4.86
N ILE A 77 -2.21 12.21 -4.38
CA ILE A 77 -2.54 13.61 -4.05
C ILE A 77 -1.72 14.60 -4.87
N SER A 78 -1.02 14.13 -5.91
CA SER A 78 -0.04 14.92 -6.67
C SER A 78 -0.64 16.20 -7.23
N SER A 79 -1.87 16.15 -7.74
CA SER A 79 -2.60 17.31 -8.27
C SER A 79 -2.96 18.33 -7.17
N ILE A 80 -3.23 17.88 -5.95
CA ILE A 80 -3.60 18.72 -4.81
C ILE A 80 -2.39 19.52 -4.30
N VAL A 81 -1.19 18.91 -4.35
CA VAL A 81 0.03 19.49 -3.74
C VAL A 81 1.04 20.01 -4.77
N ALA A 82 0.70 20.00 -6.06
CA ALA A 82 1.56 20.44 -7.15
C ALA A 82 2.09 21.88 -6.93
N ASP A 83 1.21 22.77 -6.46
CA ASP A 83 1.51 24.17 -6.19
C ASP A 83 1.72 24.48 -4.70
N SER A 84 1.91 23.44 -3.87
CA SER A 84 2.09 23.64 -2.43
C SER A 84 3.39 24.36 -2.07
N GLU A 85 3.35 25.15 -1.00
CA GLU A 85 4.54 25.82 -0.46
C GLU A 85 5.59 24.84 0.07
N PHE A 86 5.17 23.60 0.35
CA PHE A 86 6.07 22.54 0.77
C PHE A 86 6.89 21.99 -0.41
N LYS A 87 8.10 22.53 -0.58
CA LYS A 87 8.99 22.24 -1.71
C LYS A 87 9.32 20.76 -1.94
N VAL A 88 9.20 19.91 -0.93
CA VAL A 88 9.37 18.45 -1.11
C VAL A 88 8.26 17.89 -2.01
N PHE A 89 7.02 18.34 -1.85
CA PHE A 89 5.88 17.86 -2.62
C PHE A 89 5.82 18.53 -3.99
N SER A 90 5.80 19.85 -4.05
CA SER A 90 5.77 20.59 -5.32
C SER A 90 7.00 20.29 -6.18
N GLY A 91 8.18 20.12 -5.56
CA GLY A 91 9.40 19.71 -6.24
C GLY A 91 9.34 18.28 -6.80
N ALA A 92 8.74 17.32 -6.09
CA ALA A 92 8.59 15.95 -6.61
C ALA A 92 7.69 15.94 -7.86
N VAL A 93 6.55 16.64 -7.81
CA VAL A 93 5.62 16.75 -8.95
C VAL A 93 6.26 17.46 -10.14
N ALA A 94 6.94 18.58 -9.91
CA ALA A 94 7.63 19.34 -10.97
C ALA A 94 8.72 18.52 -11.68
N ASN A 95 9.31 17.54 -11.00
CA ASN A 95 10.31 16.62 -11.57
C ASN A 95 9.69 15.38 -12.25
N GLY A 96 8.38 15.36 -12.47
CA GLY A 96 7.67 14.21 -13.05
C GLY A 96 7.50 13.03 -12.10
N GLY A 97 7.68 13.25 -10.80
CA GLY A 97 7.37 12.29 -9.75
C GLY A 97 5.91 12.33 -9.33
N VAL A 98 5.60 11.64 -8.23
CA VAL A 98 4.26 11.57 -7.65
C VAL A 98 4.33 11.81 -6.15
N VAL A 99 3.23 12.27 -5.58
CA VAL A 99 3.01 12.35 -4.13
C VAL A 99 1.80 11.48 -3.80
N LYS A 100 2.02 10.42 -3.04
CA LYS A 100 0.95 9.56 -2.55
C LYS A 100 0.93 9.52 -1.02
N ALA A 101 -0.23 9.20 -0.47
CA ALA A 101 -0.46 9.06 0.96
C ALA A 101 -1.09 7.70 1.28
N ILE A 102 -0.84 7.20 2.50
CA ILE A 102 -1.68 6.18 3.13
C ILE A 102 -2.32 6.77 4.38
N ALA A 103 -3.58 6.41 4.62
CA ALA A 103 -4.28 6.71 5.87
C ALA A 103 -4.18 5.51 6.80
N VAL A 104 -3.58 5.71 7.97
CA VAL A 104 -3.36 4.69 8.98
C VAL A 104 -4.46 4.82 10.04
N PRO A 105 -5.40 3.87 10.11
CA PRO A 105 -6.53 3.92 11.05
C PRO A 105 -6.04 4.06 12.49
N ASP A 106 -6.62 5.00 13.25
CA ASP A 106 -6.27 5.31 14.65
C ASP A 106 -4.77 5.60 14.88
N GLY A 107 -4.01 5.88 13.83
CA GLY A 107 -2.57 6.07 13.90
C GLY A 107 -2.18 7.33 14.69
N ALA A 108 -3.06 8.34 14.78
CA ALA A 108 -2.79 9.54 15.57
C ALA A 108 -2.72 9.23 17.07
N ASN A 109 -3.52 8.28 17.54
CA ASN A 109 -3.60 7.90 18.95
C ASN A 109 -2.54 6.86 19.31
N ASN A 110 -2.22 5.96 18.37
CA ASN A 110 -1.36 4.80 18.64
C ASN A 110 0.13 5.02 18.33
N LEU A 111 0.49 6.03 17.53
CA LEU A 111 1.89 6.29 17.17
C LEU A 111 2.40 7.59 17.79
N SER A 112 3.45 7.48 18.61
CA SER A 112 4.19 8.64 19.09
C SER A 112 5.04 9.24 17.96
N ARG A 113 5.46 10.50 18.10
CA ARG A 113 6.42 11.12 17.16
C ARG A 113 7.69 10.27 17.00
N LYS A 114 8.18 9.67 18.09
CA LYS A 114 9.34 8.78 18.07
C LYS A 114 9.09 7.51 17.27
N ASP A 115 7.87 6.96 17.30
CA ASP A 115 7.51 5.83 16.46
C ASP A 115 7.51 6.20 14.98
N ILE A 116 6.93 7.36 14.64
CA ILE A 116 6.89 7.83 13.26
C ILE A 116 8.30 8.14 12.74
N ASP A 117 9.19 8.71 13.57
CA ASP A 117 10.59 8.92 13.20
C ASP A 117 11.32 7.59 12.92
N LYS A 118 10.98 6.50 13.63
CA LYS A 118 11.50 5.16 13.31
C LYS A 118 10.95 4.63 11.99
N LEU A 119 9.68 4.89 11.66
CA LEU A 119 9.12 4.56 10.35
C LEU A 119 9.85 5.32 9.24
N GLY A 120 10.20 6.59 9.47
CA GLY A 120 11.05 7.36 8.57
C GLY A 120 12.38 6.68 8.26
N LYS A 121 13.08 6.20 9.29
CA LYS A 121 14.32 5.42 9.13
C LYS A 121 14.11 4.07 8.46
N TYR A 122 12.98 3.43 8.72
CA TYR A 122 12.63 2.15 8.10
C TYR A 122 12.54 2.30 6.58
N VAL A 123 11.87 3.35 6.09
CA VAL A 123 11.60 3.53 4.65
C VAL A 123 12.80 4.00 3.83
N GLU A 124 13.87 4.49 4.45
CA GLU A 124 15.11 4.88 3.75
C GLU A 124 15.69 3.73 2.91
N ARG A 125 15.50 2.48 3.35
CA ARG A 125 15.93 1.28 2.60
C ARG A 125 15.22 1.10 1.24
N PHE A 126 14.08 1.75 1.06
CA PHE A 126 13.30 1.75 -0.19
C PHE A 126 13.60 2.99 -1.06
N GLY A 127 14.61 3.78 -0.69
CA GLY A 127 15.05 4.97 -1.44
C GLY A 127 14.35 6.26 -1.05
N ALA A 128 13.42 6.23 -0.08
CA ALA A 128 12.83 7.45 0.46
C ALA A 128 13.88 8.30 1.19
N LYS A 129 13.83 9.61 1.01
CA LYS A 129 14.71 10.58 1.70
C LYS A 129 14.12 11.11 3.01
N GLY A 130 12.92 10.65 3.35
CA GLY A 130 12.17 11.05 4.52
C GLY A 130 10.72 10.58 4.42
N LEU A 131 10.00 10.71 5.53
CA LEU A 131 8.59 10.39 5.64
C LEU A 131 7.85 11.61 6.16
N ALA A 132 7.10 12.28 5.27
CA ALA A 132 6.23 13.35 5.67
C ALA A 132 4.98 12.76 6.35
N TRP A 133 4.47 13.43 7.37
CA TRP A 133 3.31 12.94 8.10
C TRP A 133 2.53 14.06 8.79
N LEU A 134 1.25 13.81 9.01
CA LEU A 134 0.38 14.60 9.88
C LEU A 134 -0.66 13.69 10.53
N LYS A 135 -1.11 14.08 11.71
CA LYS A 135 -2.22 13.49 12.45
C LYS A 135 -3.48 14.28 12.19
N ILE A 136 -4.61 13.60 12.12
CA ILE A 136 -5.92 14.22 12.03
C ILE A 136 -6.53 14.21 13.43
N THR A 137 -6.76 15.40 13.96
CA THR A 137 -7.34 15.64 15.28
C THR A 137 -8.68 16.35 15.15
N ASP A 138 -9.46 16.43 16.23
CA ASP A 138 -10.70 17.20 16.25
C ASP A 138 -10.46 18.70 15.91
N ASP A 139 -9.28 19.21 16.23
CA ASP A 139 -8.85 20.59 15.94
C ASP A 139 -8.25 20.75 14.52
N GLY A 140 -8.24 19.69 13.70
CA GLY A 140 -7.68 19.69 12.35
C GLY A 140 -6.32 18.98 12.24
N PHE A 141 -5.50 19.38 11.27
CA PHE A 141 -4.22 18.72 10.99
C PHE A 141 -3.13 19.13 12.00
N SER A 142 -2.43 18.14 12.54
CA SER A 142 -1.32 18.34 13.48
C SER A 142 -0.08 17.56 13.05
N GLY A 143 1.03 18.24 12.81
CA GLY A 143 2.29 17.58 12.45
C GLY A 143 3.25 18.46 11.65
N PRO A 144 4.43 17.93 11.30
CA PRO A 144 5.49 18.70 10.64
C PRO A 144 5.08 19.36 9.32
N VAL A 145 4.16 18.72 8.57
CA VAL A 145 3.71 19.24 7.28
C VAL A 145 2.36 19.96 7.33
N ALA A 146 1.63 19.90 8.46
CA ALA A 146 0.29 20.49 8.59
C ALA A 146 0.27 21.98 8.25
N LYS A 147 1.28 22.73 8.72
CA LYS A 147 1.41 24.18 8.49
C LYS A 147 1.52 24.62 7.02
N PHE A 148 1.76 23.69 6.09
CA PHE A 148 1.86 23.99 4.67
C PHE A 148 0.52 23.79 3.92
N PHE A 149 -0.51 23.35 4.63
CA PHE A 149 -1.85 23.18 4.09
C PHE A 149 -2.78 24.27 4.63
N ASN A 150 -3.60 24.79 3.73
CA ASN A 150 -4.72 25.65 4.10
C ASN A 150 -6.01 24.80 4.16
N ALA A 151 -7.09 25.36 4.71
CA ALA A 151 -8.35 24.64 4.90
C ALA A 151 -8.92 23.98 3.62
N GLU A 152 -8.72 24.60 2.45
CA GLU A 152 -9.16 24.01 1.18
C GLU A 152 -8.32 22.79 0.81
N THR A 153 -7.00 22.89 0.93
CA THR A 153 -6.09 21.76 0.70
C THR A 153 -6.31 20.63 1.71
N GLU A 154 -6.55 20.95 2.98
CA GLU A 154 -6.87 19.94 4.01
C GLU A 154 -8.13 19.16 3.64
N LYS A 155 -9.20 19.86 3.23
CA LYS A 155 -10.44 19.24 2.79
C LYS A 155 -10.23 18.31 1.59
N GLN A 156 -9.50 18.76 0.57
CA GLN A 156 -9.19 17.95 -0.62
C GLN A 156 -8.37 16.70 -0.26
N ILE A 157 -7.39 16.82 0.64
CA ILE A 157 -6.61 15.68 1.12
C ILE A 157 -7.51 14.70 1.88
N MET A 158 -8.39 15.17 2.76
CA MET A 158 -9.34 14.33 3.50
C MET A 158 -10.27 13.57 2.54
N GLU A 159 -10.85 14.25 1.56
CA GLU A 159 -11.72 13.64 0.55
C GLU A 159 -10.97 12.59 -0.28
N GLN A 160 -9.76 12.90 -0.74
CA GLN A 160 -8.96 12.00 -1.58
C GLN A 160 -8.44 10.78 -0.82
N THR A 161 -8.10 10.96 0.46
CA THR A 161 -7.56 9.87 1.30
C THR A 161 -8.64 9.04 1.98
N GLY A 162 -9.83 9.60 2.16
CA GLY A 162 -10.90 9.00 2.98
C GLY A 162 -10.56 8.93 4.46
N ALA A 163 -9.52 9.65 4.90
CA ALA A 163 -9.05 9.62 6.28
C ALA A 163 -10.05 10.30 7.23
N GLN A 164 -10.02 9.89 8.49
CA GLN A 164 -10.94 10.36 9.52
C GLN A 164 -10.18 10.95 10.72
N VAL A 165 -10.90 11.63 11.60
CA VAL A 165 -10.33 12.08 12.88
C VAL A 165 -9.84 10.86 13.66
N GLY A 166 -8.61 10.93 14.17
CA GLY A 166 -7.91 9.80 14.79
C GLY A 166 -6.87 9.14 13.89
N ASP A 167 -6.92 9.37 12.57
CA ASP A 167 -5.99 8.75 11.64
C ASP A 167 -4.64 9.50 11.54
N LEU A 168 -3.63 8.76 11.09
CA LEU A 168 -2.33 9.32 10.71
C LEU A 168 -2.18 9.22 9.19
N LEU A 169 -1.92 10.35 8.54
CA LEU A 169 -1.50 10.37 7.13
C LEU A 169 0.02 10.29 7.05
N LEU A 170 0.50 9.33 6.26
CA LEU A 170 1.91 9.14 5.92
C LEU A 170 2.09 9.36 4.41
N PHE A 171 3.04 10.21 4.04
CA PHE A 171 3.24 10.65 2.66
C PHE A 171 4.64 10.29 2.16
N ALA A 172 4.71 9.91 0.87
CA ALA A 172 5.96 9.78 0.14
C ALA A 172 5.90 10.60 -1.15
N ALA A 173 7.02 11.24 -1.49
CA ALA A 173 7.15 12.15 -2.63
C ALA A 173 8.49 11.91 -3.34
N ASP A 174 8.45 11.22 -4.47
CA ASP A 174 9.61 10.92 -5.34
C ASP A 174 9.07 10.34 -6.66
N ARG A 175 9.91 9.66 -7.46
CA ARG A 175 9.49 8.87 -8.62
C ARG A 175 8.54 7.74 -8.19
N ALA A 176 7.60 7.38 -9.07
CA ALA A 176 6.54 6.41 -8.79
C ALA A 176 7.02 5.11 -8.13
N LYS A 177 8.15 4.54 -8.58
CA LYS A 177 8.71 3.33 -7.98
C LYS A 177 9.10 3.51 -6.50
N VAL A 178 9.80 4.60 -6.17
CA VAL A 178 10.24 4.85 -4.78
C VAL A 178 9.03 5.08 -3.89
N VAL A 179 8.03 5.82 -4.36
CA VAL A 179 6.77 6.05 -3.63
C VAL A 179 6.00 4.75 -3.42
N GLY A 180 5.86 3.93 -4.47
CA GLY A 180 5.22 2.62 -4.44
C GLY A 180 5.90 1.68 -3.44
N ASP A 181 7.21 1.48 -3.56
CA ASP A 181 7.98 0.64 -2.64
C ASP A 181 7.84 1.17 -1.19
N THR A 182 8.04 2.47 -0.99
CA THR A 182 8.00 3.10 0.35
C THR A 182 6.67 2.88 1.05
N LEU A 183 5.56 3.23 0.39
CA LEU A 183 4.25 3.16 1.02
C LEU A 183 3.73 1.73 1.03
N GLY A 184 3.98 0.92 0.00
CA GLY A 184 3.56 -0.48 -0.07
C GLY A 184 4.16 -1.33 1.05
N TYR A 185 5.47 -1.22 1.30
CA TYR A 185 6.10 -1.94 2.42
C TYR A 185 5.70 -1.37 3.79
N LEU A 186 5.51 -0.06 3.89
CA LEU A 186 5.07 0.58 5.14
C LEU A 186 3.65 0.17 5.52
N ARG A 187 2.76 0.04 4.53
CA ARG A 187 1.40 -0.45 4.65
C ARG A 187 1.36 -1.83 5.32
N VAL A 188 2.17 -2.77 4.82
CA VAL A 188 2.26 -4.14 5.36
C VAL A 188 2.87 -4.16 6.76
N GLU A 189 3.93 -3.38 7.00
CA GLU A 189 4.56 -3.28 8.33
C GLU A 189 3.59 -2.76 9.39
N LEU A 190 2.80 -1.74 9.05
CA LEU A 190 1.80 -1.17 9.95
C LEU A 190 0.62 -2.12 10.16
N ALA A 191 0.17 -2.82 9.12
CA ALA A 191 -0.89 -3.81 9.24
C ALA A 191 -0.51 -4.94 10.21
N LYS A 192 0.74 -5.43 10.15
CA LYS A 192 1.27 -6.39 11.13
C LYS A 192 1.36 -5.80 12.53
N ARG A 193 1.83 -4.56 12.66
CA ARG A 193 1.98 -3.89 13.96
C ARG A 193 0.63 -3.66 14.66
N PHE A 194 -0.44 -3.44 13.89
CA PHE A 194 -1.78 -3.17 14.40
C PHE A 194 -2.74 -4.35 14.28
N ASP A 195 -2.22 -5.55 14.00
CA ASP A 195 -3.03 -6.78 13.94
C ASP A 195 -4.23 -6.65 12.97
N MET A 196 -3.99 -5.99 11.82
CA MET A 196 -5.02 -5.72 10.81
C MET A 196 -5.14 -6.84 9.77
N ILE A 197 -4.31 -7.87 9.88
CA ILE A 197 -4.27 -8.97 8.91
C ILE A 197 -4.99 -10.15 9.55
N ASP A 198 -6.14 -10.51 8.99
CA ASP A 198 -6.80 -11.76 9.33
C ASP A 198 -5.96 -12.94 8.78
N GLU A 199 -5.32 -13.68 9.68
CA GLU A 199 -4.47 -14.81 9.33
C GLU A 199 -5.28 -16.04 8.87
N ASP A 200 -6.59 -16.09 9.15
CA ASP A 200 -7.49 -17.14 8.68
C ASP A 200 -8.15 -16.79 7.34
N GLN A 201 -8.04 -15.53 6.90
CA GLN A 201 -8.57 -15.07 5.63
C GLN A 201 -7.61 -15.39 4.47
N PHE A 202 -8.14 -16.07 3.45
CA PHE A 202 -7.47 -16.23 2.15
C PHE A 202 -8.10 -15.29 1.12
N ALA A 203 -7.32 -14.32 0.62
CA ALA A 203 -7.78 -13.36 -0.37
C ALA A 203 -6.95 -13.49 -1.65
N PHE A 204 -7.49 -14.19 -2.65
CA PHE A 204 -6.88 -14.39 -3.96
C PHE A 204 -7.30 -13.28 -4.94
N LEU A 205 -6.35 -12.79 -5.74
CA LEU A 205 -6.46 -11.69 -6.71
C LEU A 205 -5.58 -11.96 -7.96
#